data_AF-A0A6G3XLU4-F1
#
_entry.id   AF-A0A6G3XLU4-F1
#
_cell.length_a   1.000
_cell.length_b   1.000
_cell.length_c   1.000
_cell.angle_alpha   90.00
_cell.angle_beta   90.00
_cell.angle_gamma   90.00
#
_symmetry.space_group_name_H-M   'P 1'
#
loop_
_entity.id
_entity.type
_entity.pdbx_description
1 polymer ?
#
loop_
_entity_poly.entity_id
_entity_poly.type
_entity_poly.pdbx_seq_one_letter_code
_entity_poly.pdbx_strand_id
1 'polypeptide(L)'
;NVSVSSLSRFARIGWIDRGGERKAAREATRELQMRPDNPDAAVRTLSGGNQQKAVLARWLLRGCRVLLLDEPTRGVDVGARAELYAVIRRLADEGLAVLLVS
;
A
#
# COMPACT_ATOMS: atom_id res chain seq x y z
N ASN A 1 5.75 -6.61 4.68
CA ASN A 1 4.73 -5.95 5.52
C ASN A 1 4.58 -4.51 5.05
N VAL A 2 3.35 -4.02 4.93
CA VAL A 2 2.99 -2.65 4.53
C VAL A 2 3.34 -1.62 5.61
N SER A 3 3.35 -1.98 6.89
CA SER A 3 3.63 -1.07 8.00
C SER A 3 5.12 -0.77 8.23
N VAL A 4 6.03 -1.49 7.57
CA VAL A 4 7.48 -1.47 7.90
C VAL A 4 8.08 -0.07 7.83
N SER A 5 7.61 0.76 6.88
CA SER A 5 8.08 2.14 6.75
C SER A 5 7.49 3.08 7.81
N SER A 6 6.48 2.65 8.56
CA SER A 6 5.81 3.45 9.59
C SER A 6 5.98 2.85 10.99
N LEU A 7 6.91 1.90 11.18
CA LEU A 7 7.12 1.21 12.47
C LEU A 7 7.37 2.17 13.63
N SER A 8 8.05 3.30 13.41
CA SER A 8 8.29 4.32 14.43
C SER A 8 7.01 4.94 14.99
N ARG A 9 5.89 4.94 14.23
CA ARG A 9 4.57 5.40 14.70
C ARG A 9 3.94 4.45 15.72
N PHE A 10 4.37 3.19 15.70
CA PHE A 10 3.87 2.13 16.59
C PHE A 10 4.91 1.75 17.65
N ALA A 11 6.03 2.47 17.74
CA ALA A 11 7.10 2.17 18.67
C ALA A 11 7.24 3.29 19.72
N ARG A 12 7.40 2.90 20.99
CA ARG A 12 7.67 3.82 22.10
C ARG A 12 8.75 3.23 23.00
N ILE A 13 9.86 3.94 23.13
CA ILE A 13 11.01 3.57 24.00
C ILE A 13 11.48 2.13 23.70
N GLY A 14 11.58 1.76 22.41
CA GLY A 14 12.03 0.43 21.97
C GLY A 14 10.97 -0.67 21.94
N TRP A 15 9.78 -0.44 22.49
CA TRP A 15 8.66 -1.39 22.46
C TRP A 15 7.73 -1.11 21.28
N ILE A 16 7.28 -2.16 20.59
CA ILE A 16 6.34 -2.05 19.45
C ILE A 16 4.94 -2.43 19.92
N ASP A 17 3.97 -1.53 19.74
CA ASP A 17 2.55 -1.84 19.79
C ASP A 17 2.16 -2.65 18.55
N ARG A 18 2.26 -3.98 18.68
CA ARG A 18 1.87 -4.91 17.62
C ARG A 18 0.37 -4.89 17.33
N GLY A 19 -0.46 -4.52 18.31
CA GLY A 19 -1.91 -4.44 18.13
C GLY A 19 -2.28 -3.28 17.20
N GLY A 20 -1.76 -2.09 17.50
CA GLY A 20 -1.93 -0.89 16.69
C GLY A 20 -1.31 -1.04 15.29
N GLU A 21 -0.10 -1.59 15.20
CA GLU A 21 0.58 -1.84 13.92
C GLU A 21 -0.24 -2.77 13.03
N ARG A 22 -0.70 -3.91 13.57
CA ARG A 22 -1.48 -4.89 12.79
C ARG A 22 -2.85 -4.35 12.40
N LYS A 23 -3.48 -3.54 13.25
CA LYS A 23 -4.74 -2.86 12.92
C LYS A 23 -4.55 -1.91 11.72
N ALA A 24 -3.55 -1.04 11.77
CA ALA A 24 -3.26 -0.11 10.68
C ALA A 24 -2.88 -0.84 9.38
N ALA A 25 -2.11 -1.94 9.48
CA ALA A 25 -1.78 -2.76 8.33
C ALA A 25 -3.04 -3.37 7.68
N ARG A 26 -4.00 -3.88 8.47
CA ARG A 26 -5.28 -4.41 7.95
C ARG A 26 -6.14 -3.33 7.32
N GLU A 27 -6.18 -2.14 7.90
CA GLU A 27 -6.94 -1.02 7.33
C GLU A 27 -6.39 -0.65 5.95
N ALA A 28 -5.07 -0.55 5.80
CA ALA A 28 -4.44 -0.28 4.51
C ALA A 28 -4.64 -1.41 3.47
N THR A 29 -4.57 -2.68 3.88
CA THR A 29 -4.84 -3.79 2.94
C THR A 29 -6.28 -3.77 2.44
N ARG A 30 -7.24 -3.40 3.30
CA ARG A 30 -8.66 -3.25 2.91
C ARG A 30 -8.91 -2.05 2.01
N GLU A 31 -8.33 -0.90 2.34
CA GLU A 31 -8.51 0.34 1.57
C GLU A 31 -8.06 0.18 0.11
N LEU A 32 -7.00 -0.60 -0.11
CA LEU A 32 -6.49 -0.93 -1.45
C LEU A 32 -7.08 -2.21 -2.04
N GLN A 33 -8.06 -2.82 -1.38
CA GLN A 33 -8.74 -4.04 -1.81
C GLN A 33 -7.75 -5.18 -2.14
N MET A 34 -6.75 -5.37 -1.28
CA MET A 34 -5.77 -6.44 -1.42
C MET A 34 -6.42 -7.80 -1.15
N ARG A 35 -6.01 -8.82 -1.92
CA ARG A 35 -6.53 -10.19 -1.78
C ARG A 35 -5.37 -11.19 -1.67
N PRO A 36 -5.34 -12.05 -0.63
CA PRO A 36 -6.22 -12.04 0.55
C PRO A 36 -6.03 -10.80 1.42
N ASP A 37 -7.05 -10.43 2.20
CA ASP A 37 -6.96 -9.39 3.25
C ASP A 37 -6.20 -9.95 4.46
N ASN A 38 -4.93 -10.24 4.24
CA ASN A 38 -4.03 -10.79 5.24
C ASN A 38 -2.74 -9.96 5.27
N PRO A 39 -2.55 -9.05 6.25
CA PRO A 39 -1.34 -8.23 6.36
C PRO A 39 -0.08 -9.05 6.67
N ASP A 40 -0.25 -10.28 7.20
CA ASP A 40 0.84 -11.19 7.54
C ASP A 40 1.28 -12.05 6.35
N ALA A 41 0.56 -11.99 5.22
CA ALA A 41 0.95 -12.68 4.00
C ALA A 41 2.29 -12.14 3.48
N ALA A 42 3.18 -13.05 3.09
CA ALA A 42 4.45 -12.67 2.51
C ALA A 42 4.21 -11.95 1.16
N VAL A 43 4.70 -10.73 1.01
CA VAL A 43 4.45 -9.92 -0.22
C VAL A 43 4.84 -10.68 -1.49
N ARG A 44 5.95 -11.43 -1.45
CA ARG A 44 6.45 -12.25 -2.57
C ARG A 44 5.46 -13.32 -3.06
N THR A 45 4.48 -13.72 -2.25
CA THR A 45 3.48 -14.74 -2.62
C THR A 45 2.19 -14.12 -3.15
N LEU A 46 2.07 -12.79 -3.17
CA LEU A 46 0.92 -12.08 -3.71
C LEU A 46 1.03 -11.98 -5.24
N SER A 47 -0.10 -11.83 -5.94
CA SER A 47 -0.10 -11.48 -7.38
C SER A 47 0.60 -10.14 -7.62
N GLY A 48 1.12 -9.92 -8.83
CA GLY A 48 1.81 -8.66 -9.19
C GLY A 48 0.99 -7.42 -8.83
N GLY A 49 -0.31 -7.40 -9.12
CA GLY A 49 -1.20 -6.30 -8.73
C GLY A 49 -1.30 -6.08 -7.21
N ASN A 50 -1.37 -7.17 -6.43
CA ASN A 50 -1.36 -7.07 -4.97
C ASN A 50 0.00 -6.66 -4.41
N GLN A 51 1.11 -7.03 -5.07
CA GLN A 51 2.44 -6.54 -4.70
C GLN A 51 2.54 -5.02 -4.90
N GLN A 52 2.04 -4.49 -6.02
CA GLN A 52 2.01 -3.05 -6.27
C GLN A 52 1.11 -2.31 -5.27
N LYS A 53 -0.08 -2.86 -4.99
CA LYS A 53 -0.96 -2.34 -3.92
C LYS A 53 -0.25 -2.35 -2.55
N ALA A 54 0.51 -3.39 -2.22
CA ALA A 54 1.27 -3.45 -0.97
C ALA A 54 2.37 -2.37 -0.88
N VAL A 55 3.01 -2.03 -2.00
CA VAL A 55 3.97 -0.91 -2.07
C VAL A 55 3.24 0.42 -1.86
N LEU A 56 2.10 0.63 -2.51
CA LEU A 56 1.28 1.82 -2.34
C LEU A 56 0.80 1.99 -0.88
N ALA A 57 0.25 0.93 -0.27
CA ALA A 57 -0.21 0.91 1.13
C ALA A 57 0.91 1.35 2.08
N ARG A 58 2.15 0.91 1.83
CA ARG A 58 3.29 1.28 2.66
C ARG A 58 3.53 2.79 2.68
N TRP A 59 3.45 3.45 1.54
CA TRP A 59 3.65 4.90 1.44
C TRP A 59 2.46 5.68 2.02
N LEU A 60 1.23 5.22 1.78
CA LEU A 60 0.03 5.85 2.35
C LEU A 60 0.00 5.76 3.87
N LEU A 61 0.35 4.60 4.44
CA LEU A 61 0.49 4.43 5.90
C LEU A 61 1.50 5.38 6.55
N ARG A 62 2.45 5.90 5.76
CA ARG A 62 3.45 6.88 6.22
C ARG A 62 2.94 8.32 6.14
N GLY A 63 1.71 8.55 5.66
CA GLY A 63 1.14 9.88 5.47
C GLY A 63 1.75 10.62 4.28
N CYS A 64 2.12 9.89 3.23
CA CYS A 64 2.62 10.48 2.00
C CYS A 64 1.58 11.42 1.37
N ARG A 65 2.00 12.61 0.93
CA ARG A 65 1.12 13.61 0.27
C ARG A 65 1.40 13.77 -1.24
N VAL A 66 2.54 13.26 -1.71
CA VAL A 66 2.97 13.33 -3.11
C VAL A 66 3.55 11.99 -3.51
N LEU A 67 2.99 11.37 -4.54
CA LEU A 67 3.40 10.06 -5.03
C LEU A 67 3.98 10.17 -6.44
N LEU A 68 5.24 9.75 -6.58
CA LEU A 68 5.94 9.61 -7.85
C LEU A 68 5.92 8.13 -8.24
N LEU A 69 5.25 7.79 -9.33
CA LEU A 69 5.09 6.42 -9.80
C LEU A 69 5.78 6.28 -11.16
N ASP A 70 6.79 5.42 -11.21
CA ASP A 70 7.49 5.06 -12.45
C ASP A 70 7.15 3.61 -12.82
N GLU A 71 6.53 3.42 -13.99
CA GLU A 71 6.02 2.14 -14.49
C GLU A 71 5.26 1.29 -13.42
N PRO A 72 4.28 1.83 -12.68
CA PRO A 72 3.72 1.15 -11.51
C PRO A 72 2.93 -0.14 -11.84
N THR A 73 2.68 -0.39 -13.13
CA THR A 73 1.93 -1.56 -13.61
C THR A 73 2.81 -2.63 -14.21
N ARG A 74 4.14 -2.52 -14.10
CA ARG A 74 5.07 -3.54 -14.59
C ARG A 74 4.89 -4.86 -13.85
N GLY A 75 4.78 -5.96 -14.60
CA GLY A 75 4.57 -7.30 -14.03
C GLY A 75 3.16 -7.55 -13.47
N VAL A 76 2.20 -6.69 -13.79
CA VAL A 76 0.78 -6.83 -13.44
C VAL A 76 -0.01 -7.28 -14.67
N ASP A 77 -0.98 -8.19 -14.48
CA ASP A 77 -1.88 -8.59 -15.57
C ASP A 77 -2.82 -7.44 -15.98
N VAL A 78 -3.45 -7.57 -17.14
CA VAL A 78 -4.28 -6.50 -17.74
C VAL A 78 -5.47 -6.13 -16.84
N GLY A 79 -6.07 -7.08 -16.13
CA GLY A 79 -7.20 -6.82 -15.23
C GLY A 79 -6.76 -6.02 -14.00
N ALA A 80 -5.69 -6.47 -13.34
CA ALA A 80 -5.16 -5.79 -12.17
C ALA A 80 -4.52 -4.42 -12.47
N ARG A 81 -4.09 -4.17 -13.73
CA ARG A 81 -3.63 -2.86 -14.19
C ARG A 81 -4.72 -1.80 -14.08
N ALA A 82 -5.93 -2.11 -14.55
CA ALA A 82 -7.06 -1.19 -14.47
C ALA A 82 -7.45 -0.90 -13.02
N GLU A 83 -7.44 -1.92 -12.15
CA GLU A 83 -7.70 -1.75 -10.72
C GLU A 83 -6.67 -0.81 -10.05
N LEU A 84 -5.38 -0.98 -10.36
CA LEU A 84 -4.33 -0.13 -9.78
C LEU A 84 -4.51 1.33 -10.20
N TYR A 85 -4.80 1.58 -11.48
CA TYR A 85 -5.10 2.94 -11.94
C TYR A 85 -6.35 3.53 -11.30
N ALA A 86 -7.40 2.73 -11.08
CA ALA A 86 -8.61 3.18 -10.39
C ALA A 86 -8.30 3.60 -8.94
N VAL A 87 -7.47 2.83 -8.23
CA VAL A 87 -6.98 3.17 -6.89
C VAL A 87 -6.17 4.47 -6.91
N ILE A 88 -5.23 4.62 -7.85
CA ILE A 88 -4.41 5.84 -7.97
C ILE A 88 -5.29 7.07 -8.22
N ARG A 89 -6.27 6.95 -9.14
CA ARG A 89 -7.21 8.04 -9.43
C ARG A 89 -8.03 8.42 -8.20
N ARG A 90 -8.59 7.44 -7.49
CA ARG A 90 -9.34 7.70 -6.25
C ARG A 90 -8.50 8.45 -5.21
N LEU A 91 -7.27 8.02 -5.00
CA LEU A 91 -6.36 8.69 -4.05
C LEU A 91 -6.04 10.12 -4.49
N ALA A 92 -5.90 10.36 -5.80
CA ALA A 92 -5.72 11.70 -6.33
C ALA A 92 -6.96 12.59 -6.10
N ASP A 93 -8.16 12.03 -6.30
CA ASP A 93 -9.43 12.70 -6.02
C ASP A 93 -9.59 13.03 -4.52
N GLU A 94 -9.00 12.22 -3.63
CA GLU A 94 -8.92 12.44 -2.19
C GLU A 94 -7.84 13.46 -1.77
N GLY A 95 -7.12 14.05 -2.74
CA GLY A 95 -6.16 15.14 -2.52
C GLY A 95 -4.68 14.72 -2.49
N LEU A 96 -4.35 13.46 -2.83
CA LEU A 96 -2.97 13.03 -3.00
C LEU A 96 -2.42 13.58 -4.33
N ALA A 97 -1.30 14.31 -4.29
CA ALA A 97 -0.64 14.70 -5.55
C ALA A 97 0.02 13.46 -6.18
N VAL A 98 -0.24 13.18 -7.45
CA VAL A 98 0.32 12.03 -8.17
C VAL A 98 1.02 12.49 -9.44
N LEU A 99 2.28 12.09 -9.62
CA LEU A 99 2.96 12.11 -10.91
C LEU A 99 3.19 10.67 -11.35
N LEU A 100 2.65 10.33 -12.52
CA LEU A 100 2.70 9.00 -13.10
C LEU A 100 3.50 9.05 -14.40
N VAL A 101 4.55 8.24 -14.48
CA VAL A 101 5.31 7.93 -15.70
C VAL A 101 4.93 6.51 -16.10
N SER A 102 4.56 6.29 -17.36
CA SER A 102 4.02 5.01 -17.87
C SER A 102 4.64 4.62 -19.20
#